data_AF-A0A2S6FQ44-F1
#
_entry.id   AF-A0A2S6FQ44-F1
#
_cell.length_a   1.000
_cell.length_b   1.000
_cell.length_c   1.000
_cell.angle_alpha   90.00
_cell.angle_beta   90.00
_cell.angle_gamma   90.00
#
_symmetry.space_group_name_H-M   'P 1'
#
loop_
_entity.id
_entity.type
_entity.pdbx_description
1 polymer ?
#
loop_
_entity_poly.entity_id
_entity_poly.type
_entity_poly.pdbx_seq_one_letter_code
_entity_poly.pdbx_strand_id
1 'polypeptide(L)' 'MSLNPESKYPSRRAYVVKLRSDARPEALMGRLENLVTGRQREFSCAEELLESIGEDLATAAGEQAIESDGE' A
#
# COMPACT_ATOMS: atom_id res chain seq x y z
N MET A 1 4.78 29.49 -17.73
CA MET A 1 4.87 28.02 -17.71
C MET A 1 3.56 27.51 -17.14
N SER A 2 2.78 26.76 -17.92
CA SER A 2 1.56 26.09 -17.47
C SER A 2 1.95 24.70 -16.97
N LEU A 3 1.80 24.46 -15.66
CA LEU A 3 1.92 23.12 -15.10
C LEU A 3 0.74 22.29 -15.60
N ASN A 4 0.99 21.07 -16.07
CA ASN A 4 -0.04 20.15 -16.52
C ASN A 4 -0.97 19.79 -15.34
N PRO A 5 -2.28 20.07 -15.39
CA PRO A 5 -3.22 19.76 -14.31
C PRO A 5 -3.50 18.26 -14.20
N GLU A 6 -3.13 17.45 -15.19
CA GLU A 6 -3.09 16.01 -15.02
C GLU A 6 -1.89 15.64 -14.15
N SER A 7 -2.07 15.74 -12.83
CA SER A 7 -1.23 15.11 -11.83
C SER A 7 -1.19 13.61 -12.10
N LYS A 8 -0.25 13.18 -12.94
CA LYS A 8 0.16 11.78 -13.11
C LYS A 8 0.98 11.33 -11.89
N TYR A 9 0.50 11.64 -10.68
CA TYR A 9 0.91 11.02 -9.43
C TYR A 9 0.04 9.78 -9.21
N PRO A 10 0.58 8.73 -8.58
CA PRO A 10 0.51 7.37 -9.09
C PRO A 10 -0.94 6.90 -9.28
N SER A 11 -1.32 6.70 -10.54
CA SER A 11 -2.65 6.25 -10.96
C SER A 11 -3.01 4.83 -10.48
N ARG A 12 -2.10 4.10 -9.83
CA ARG A 12 -2.29 2.75 -9.30
C ARG A 12 -1.45 2.55 -8.04
N ARG A 13 -2.05 2.01 -6.97
CA ARG A 13 -1.30 1.55 -5.79
C ARG A 13 -0.33 0.45 -6.23
N ALA A 14 0.91 0.58 -5.81
CA ALA A 14 1.97 -0.36 -6.12
C ALA A 14 2.65 -0.77 -4.83
N TYR A 15 2.82 -2.07 -4.67
CA TYR A 15 3.47 -2.65 -3.50
C TYR A 15 4.65 -3.50 -3.94
N VAL A 16 5.68 -3.51 -3.10
CA VAL A 16 6.77 -4.47 -3.19
C VAL A 16 6.63 -5.46 -2.04
N VAL A 17 6.59 -6.75 -2.37
CA VAL A 17 6.63 -7.83 -1.38
C VAL A 17 8.05 -8.37 -1.35
N LYS A 18 8.71 -8.27 -0.19
CA LYS A 18 10.03 -8.84 0.05
C LYS A 18 9.87 -10.07 0.94
N LEU A 19 10.02 -11.24 0.35
CA LEU A 19 10.03 -12.50 1.11
C LEU A 19 11.38 -12.68 1.80
N ARG A 20 11.36 -13.25 3.00
CA ARG A 20 12.59 -13.72 3.62
C ARG A 20 13.13 -14.95 2.88
N SER A 21 14.44 -15.16 2.96
CA SER A 21 15.12 -16.30 2.32
C SER A 21 14.63 -17.67 2.81
N ASP A 22 14.04 -17.72 4.00
CA ASP A 22 13.50 -18.92 4.65
C ASP A 22 11.97 -19.04 4.52
N ALA A 23 11.31 -18.17 3.77
CA ALA A 23 9.86 -18.21 3.58
C ALA A 23 9.43 -19.52 2.90
N ARG A 24 8.36 -20.14 3.42
CA ARG A 24 7.75 -21.36 2.90
C ARG A 24 6.28 -21.10 2.58
N PRO A 25 5.63 -21.92 1.74
CA PRO A 25 4.18 -21.78 1.49
C PRO A 25 3.36 -21.79 2.78
N GLU A 26 3.78 -22.56 3.79
CA GLU A 26 3.10 -22.67 5.09
C GLU A 26 3.56 -21.60 6.11
N ALA A 27 4.59 -20.82 5.77
CA ALA A 27 5.18 -19.78 6.62
C ALA A 27 5.68 -18.63 5.72
N LEU A 28 4.72 -17.92 5.13
CA LEU A 28 4.98 -16.81 4.23
C LEU A 28 5.39 -15.60 5.06
N MET A 29 6.70 -15.45 5.29
CA MET A 29 7.26 -14.37 6.11
C MET A 29 8.01 -13.35 5.24
N GLY A 30 7.84 -12.08 5.54
CA GLY A 30 8.43 -11.02 4.74
C GLY A 30 8.03 -9.63 5.19
N ARG A 31 8.15 -8.69 4.26
CA ARG A 31 7.75 -7.29 4.44
C ARG A 31 7.06 -6.77 3.21
N LEU A 32 5.96 -6.06 3.42
CA LEU A 32 5.23 -5.30 2.42
C LEU A 32 5.69 -3.83 2.46
N GLU A 33 5.86 -3.22 1.30
CA GLU A 33 6.19 -1.81 1.15
C GLU A 33 5.25 -1.17 0.13
N ASN A 34 4.49 -0.16 0.54
CA ASN A 34 3.69 0.67 -0.35
C ASN A 34 4.59 1.73 -1.01
N LEU A 35 4.72 1.69 -2.34
CA LEU A 35 5.58 2.61 -3.09
C LEU A 35 5.04 4.04 -3.20
N VAL A 36 3.75 4.23 -2.95
CA VAL A 36 3.08 5.53 -2.99
C VAL A 36 3.24 6.25 -1.66
N THR A 37 3.01 5.55 -0.55
CA THR A 37 3.03 6.13 0.80
C THR A 37 4.36 5.94 1.53
N GLY A 38 5.23 5.05 1.03
CA GLY A 38 6.47 4.65 1.69
C GLY A 38 6.26 3.78 2.94
N ARG A 39 5.02 3.46 3.31
CA ARG A 39 4.72 2.66 4.51
C ARG A 39 5.22 1.23 4.34
N GLN A 40 5.80 0.70 5.41
CA GLN A 40 6.33 -0.65 5.45
C GLN A 40 5.73 -1.43 6.62
N ARG A 41 5.44 -2.71 6.42
CA ARG A 41 4.91 -3.60 7.46
C ARG A 41 5.43 -5.03 7.27
N GLU A 42 5.92 -5.61 8.34
CA GLU A 42 6.33 -7.02 8.37
C GLU A 42 5.11 -7.93 8.48
N PHE A 43 5.19 -9.13 7.92
CA PHE A 43 4.18 -10.17 8.03
C PHE A 43 4.86 -11.53 8.21
N SER A 44 4.19 -12.42 8.93
CA SER A 44 4.65 -13.77 9.25
C SER A 44 3.78 -14.87 8.64
N CYS A 45 2.59 -14.50 8.14
CA CYS A 45 1.70 -15.37 7.39
C CYS A 45 0.95 -14.61 6.29
N ALA A 46 0.16 -15.34 5.50
CA ALA A 46 -0.62 -14.76 4.40
C ALA A 46 -1.75 -13.85 4.89
N GLU A 47 -2.37 -14.20 6.01
CA GLU A 47 -3.45 -13.42 6.63
C GLU A 47 -2.97 -12.03 7.03
N GLU A 48 -1.82 -11.94 7.69
CA GLU A 48 -1.20 -10.66 8.08
C GLU A 48 -0.84 -9.80 6.86
N LEU A 49 -0.36 -10.42 5.78
CA LEU A 49 -0.10 -9.72 4.52
C LEU A 49 -1.39 -9.12 3.93
N LEU A 50 -2.48 -9.89 3.90
CA LEU A 50 -3.77 -9.43 3.38
C LEU A 50 -4.39 -8.35 4.26
N GLU A 51 -4.30 -8.47 5.58
CA GLU A 51 -4.75 -7.45 6.53
C GLU A 51 -3.97 -6.13 6.32
N SER A 52 -2.65 -6.23 6.15
CA SER A 52 -1.79 -5.07 5.88
C SER A 52 -2.20 -4.32 4.62
N ILE A 53 -2.56 -5.04 3.56
CA ILE A 53 -3.10 -4.44 2.33
C ILE A 53 -4.47 -3.83 2.63
N GLY A 54 -5.37 -4.56 3.29
CA GLY A 54 -6.72 -4.09 3.61
C GLY A 54 -6.75 -2.79 4.40
N GLU A 55 -5.93 -2.66 5.43
CA GLU A 55 -5.81 -1.44 6.23
C GLU A 55 -5.29 -0.25 5.43
N ASP A 56 -4.30 -0.48 4.58
CA ASP A 56 -3.76 0.55 3.70
C ASP A 56 -4.82 0.98 2.67
N LEU A 57 -5.61 0.03 2.18
CA LEU A 57 -6.73 0.32 1.27
C LEU A 57 -7.83 1.16 1.95
N ALA A 58 -8.17 0.83 3.20
CA ALA A 58 -9.19 1.51 3.99
C ALA A 58 -8.76 2.93 4.37
N THR A 59 -7.51 3.11 4.81
CA THR A 59 -6.95 4.43 5.16
C THR A 59 -7.10 5.41 4.00
N ALA A 60 -6.65 5.00 2.81
CA ALA A 60 -6.65 5.88 1.66
C ALA A 60 -8.03 6.04 0.98
N ALA A 61 -9.05 5.27 1.39
CA ALA A 61 -10.44 5.59 1.07
C ALA A 61 -10.98 6.71 1.99
N GLY A 62 -10.58 6.71 3.27
CA GLY A 62 -10.92 7.78 4.20
C GLY A 62 -10.29 9.12 3.84
N GLU A 63 -9.04 9.12 3.36
CA GLU A 63 -8.34 10.35 2.95
C GLU A 63 -9.01 11.05 1.74
N GLN A 64 -9.46 10.28 0.73
CA GLN A 64 -10.18 10.84 -0.44
C GLN A 64 -11.56 11.43 -0.09
N ALA A 65 -12.23 10.88 0.93
CA ALA A 65 -13.53 11.38 1.37
C ALA A 65 -13.41 12.76 2.04
N ILE A 66 -12.30 13.02 2.75
CA ILE A 66 -12.04 14.30 3.41
C ILE A 66 -11.68 15.39 2.40
N GLU A 67 -10.99 15.03 1.31
CA GLU A 67 -10.65 15.97 0.23
C GLU A 67 -11.86 16.38 -0.63
N SER A 68 -12.93 15.58 -0.66
CA SER A 68 -14.13 15.86 -1.48
C SER A 68 -15.21 16.70 -0.77
N ASP A 69 -15.13 16.89 0.55
CA ASP A 69 -16.14 17.61 1.35
C ASP A 69 -15.80 19.10 1.57
N GLY A 70 -14.79 19.61 0.86
CA GLY A 70 -14.23 20.95 1.02
C GLY A 70 -14.42 21.91 -0.16
N GLU A 71 -15.33 21.64 -1.09
CA GLU A 71 -15.64 22.51 -2.24
C GLU A 71 -16.95 23.29 -2.10
#